data_AF-A0A8T5B1W5-F1
#
_entry.id   AF-A0A8T5B1W5-F1
#
_cell.length_a   1.000
_cell.length_b   1.000
_cell.length_c   1.000
_cell.angle_alpha   90.00
_cell.angle_beta   90.00
_cell.angle_gamma   90.00
#
_symmetry.space_group_name_H-M   'P 1'
#
loop_
_entity.id
_entity.type
_entity.pdbx_description
1 polymer ?
#
loop_
_entity_poly.entity_id
_entity_poly.type
_entity_poly.pdbx_seq_one_letter_code
_entity_poly.pdbx_strand_id
1 'polypeptide(L)'
;MKYFGRVDLTNTLIARFRPMEAVPERIMDLMSEVGFRRAAILSAIGSFSEATFYCVKPDSKLPYGAEQITKISVRGPFEVLTMEGNILPSSDRLIQHLHVALGTHDGRVVGGHLERATVYTTLELFLAEIKGCNVEKRDDKIAGGIQIKLPIK
;
A
#
# COMPACT_ATOMS: atom_id res chain seq x y z
N MET A 1 11.15 18.36 -8.51
CA MET A 1 11.69 17.15 -7.86
C MET A 1 12.01 17.47 -6.42
N LYS A 2 11.54 16.67 -5.46
CA LYS A 2 11.84 16.85 -4.03
C LYS A 2 12.46 15.56 -3.51
N TYR A 3 13.68 15.67 -2.99
CA TYR A 3 14.40 14.59 -2.35
C TYR A 3 14.28 14.74 -0.83
N PHE A 4 13.90 13.67 -0.13
CA PHE A 4 13.59 13.72 1.31
C PHE A 4 14.73 13.21 2.20
N GLY A 5 15.68 12.45 1.67
CA GLY A 5 16.82 11.92 2.41
C GLY A 5 17.26 10.54 1.93
N ARG A 6 18.44 10.11 2.38
CA ARG A 6 18.87 8.71 2.28
C ARG A 6 18.18 7.94 3.40
N VAL A 7 17.81 6.69 3.12
CA VAL A 7 17.21 5.80 4.10
C VAL A 7 18.04 4.54 4.23
N ASP A 8 17.97 3.95 5.41
CA ASP A 8 18.48 2.62 5.69
C ASP A 8 17.30 1.64 5.72
N LEU A 9 17.41 0.57 4.94
CA LEU A 9 16.43 -0.50 4.77
C LEU A 9 16.99 -1.88 5.18
N THR A 10 18.16 -1.94 5.83
CA THR A 10 18.80 -3.23 6.16
C THR A 10 17.99 -4.05 7.15
N ASN A 11 17.11 -3.43 7.94
CA ASN A 11 16.15 -4.14 8.77
C ASN A 11 14.93 -4.57 7.92
N THR A 12 15.07 -5.70 7.23
CA THR A 12 14.05 -6.26 6.34
C THR A 12 13.52 -7.58 6.90
N LEU A 13 12.20 -7.73 6.86
CA LEU A 13 11.46 -8.90 7.30
C LEU A 13 10.86 -9.64 6.10
N ILE A 14 10.80 -10.96 6.21
CA ILE A 14 9.97 -11.80 5.35
C ILE A 14 8.79 -12.26 6.19
N ALA A 15 7.58 -12.00 5.72
CA ALA A 15 6.35 -12.42 6.35
C ALA A 15 5.51 -13.24 5.37
N ARG A 16 4.69 -14.15 5.91
CA ARG A 16 3.71 -14.90 5.14
C ARG A 16 2.35 -14.71 5.77
N PHE A 17 1.39 -14.25 4.99
CA PHE A 17 -0.02 -14.23 5.39
C PHE A 17 -0.72 -15.50 4.90
N ARG A 18 -1.68 -15.95 5.71
CA ARG A 18 -2.43 -17.20 5.59
C ARG A 18 -3.78 -16.96 4.92
N PRO A 19 -4.43 -18.03 4.42
CA PRO A 19 -5.78 -17.93 3.88
C PRO A 19 -6.73 -17.19 4.83
N MET A 20 -7.67 -16.43 4.24
CA MET A 20 -8.70 -15.66 4.93
C MET A 20 -8.23 -14.42 5.70
N GLU A 21 -6.93 -14.16 5.80
CA GLU A 21 -6.43 -12.94 6.43
C GLU A 21 -6.71 -11.70 5.55
N ALA A 22 -7.20 -10.63 6.18
CA ALA A 22 -7.42 -9.35 5.54
C ALA A 22 -6.09 -8.58 5.48
N VAL A 23 -5.65 -8.23 4.28
CA VAL A 23 -4.28 -7.79 4.01
C VAL A 23 -3.94 -6.46 4.70
N PRO A 24 -4.74 -5.38 4.58
CA PRO A 24 -4.43 -4.12 5.23
C PRO A 24 -4.34 -4.24 6.76
N GLU A 25 -5.24 -5.00 7.37
CA GLU A 25 -5.28 -5.23 8.81
C GLU A 25 -4.05 -6.03 9.26
N ARG A 26 -3.71 -7.10 8.54
CA ARG A 26 -2.56 -7.94 8.90
C ARG A 26 -1.22 -7.21 8.73
N ILE A 27 -1.11 -6.28 7.78
CA ILE A 27 0.05 -5.37 7.68
C ILE A 27 0.16 -4.50 8.93
N MET A 28 -0.96 -3.95 9.42
CA MET A 28 -0.97 -3.10 10.62
C MET A 28 -0.62 -3.89 11.88
N ASP A 29 -1.14 -5.11 12.02
CA ASP A 29 -0.76 -6.03 13.09
C ASP A 29 0.74 -6.30 13.04
N LEU A 30 1.28 -6.65 11.87
CA LEU A 30 2.71 -6.91 11.70
C LEU A 30 3.55 -5.68 12.08
N MET A 31 3.17 -4.48 11.62
CA MET A 31 3.84 -3.22 11.98
C MET A 31 3.87 -3.02 13.49
N SER A 32 2.78 -3.34 14.19
CA SER A 32 2.66 -3.25 15.65
C SER A 32 3.52 -4.31 16.36
N GLU A 33 3.42 -5.57 15.93
CA GLU A 33 4.15 -6.73 16.47
C GLU A 33 5.68 -6.50 16.45
N VAL A 34 6.20 -5.88 15.39
CA VAL A 34 7.65 -5.63 15.21
C VAL A 34 8.09 -4.21 15.59
N GLY A 35 7.14 -3.36 16.01
CA GLY A 35 7.42 -2.00 16.46
C GLY A 35 7.81 -1.00 15.36
N PHE A 36 7.48 -1.28 14.09
CA PHE A 36 7.80 -0.37 13.00
C PHE A 36 6.85 0.84 12.97
N ARG A 37 7.39 2.02 12.69
CA ARG A 37 6.62 3.27 12.49
C ARG A 37 6.65 3.76 11.05
N ARG A 38 7.64 3.33 10.28
CA ARG A 38 7.80 3.62 8.85
C ARG A 38 8.31 2.36 8.17
N ALA A 39 7.64 1.95 7.10
CA ALA A 39 8.07 0.77 6.36
C ALA A 39 7.78 0.90 4.87
N ALA A 40 8.61 0.23 4.07
CA ALA A 40 8.40 0.00 2.66
C ALA A 40 8.04 -1.48 2.45
N ILE A 41 6.98 -1.73 1.70
CA ILE A 41 6.74 -3.05 1.13
C ILE A 41 7.57 -3.10 -0.15
N LEU A 42 8.66 -3.86 -0.11
CA LEU A 42 9.59 -4.00 -1.22
C LEU A 42 9.00 -4.87 -2.34
N SER A 43 8.24 -5.88 -1.94
CA SER A 43 7.51 -6.77 -2.83
C SER A 43 6.53 -7.61 -2.01
N ALA A 44 5.40 -7.96 -2.61
CA ALA A 44 4.60 -9.08 -2.17
C ALA A 44 3.99 -9.82 -3.37
N ILE A 45 3.96 -11.15 -3.28
CA ILE A 45 3.36 -12.06 -4.27
C ILE A 45 2.51 -13.11 -3.57
N GLY A 46 1.58 -13.73 -4.28
CA GLY A 46 0.66 -14.69 -3.66
C GLY A 46 -0.68 -14.72 -4.37
N SER A 47 -1.78 -14.85 -3.63
CA SER A 47 -3.11 -14.90 -4.23
C SER A 47 -4.20 -14.27 -3.37
N PHE A 48 -5.20 -13.67 -4.02
CA PHE A 48 -6.37 -13.06 -3.36
C PHE A 48 -7.68 -13.69 -3.81
N SER A 49 -8.62 -13.84 -2.87
CA SER A 49 -9.97 -14.35 -3.12
C SER A 49 -10.94 -13.24 -3.48
N GLU A 50 -10.68 -12.03 -2.98
CA GLU A 50 -11.36 -10.80 -3.37
C GLU A 50 -10.41 -9.62 -3.16
N ALA A 51 -10.60 -8.57 -3.94
CA ALA A 51 -9.88 -7.32 -3.80
C ALA A 51 -10.75 -6.12 -4.18
N THR A 52 -10.49 -5.00 -3.52
CA THR A 52 -11.09 -3.72 -3.82
C THR A 52 -9.97 -2.70 -3.97
N PHE A 53 -9.96 -1.98 -5.09
CA PHE A 53 -8.96 -0.95 -5.37
C PHE A 53 -9.57 0.25 -6.06
N TYR A 54 -8.82 1.35 -6.00
CA TYR A 54 -9.16 2.66 -6.52
C TYR A 54 -8.37 2.97 -7.78
N CYS A 55 -9.06 3.47 -8.79
CA CYS A 55 -8.47 4.00 -10.03
C CYS A 55 -8.91 5.44 -10.24
N VAL A 56 -8.07 6.24 -10.89
CA VAL A 56 -8.37 7.64 -11.24
C VAL A 56 -9.32 7.66 -12.43
N LYS A 57 -10.38 8.47 -12.37
CA LYS A 57 -11.31 8.64 -13.49
C LYS A 57 -10.60 9.33 -14.68
N PRO A 58 -11.01 9.03 -15.92
CA PRO A 58 -10.61 9.83 -17.08
C PRO A 58 -10.91 11.33 -16.82
N ASP A 59 -10.07 12.21 -17.37
CA ASP A 59 -10.22 13.67 -17.30
C ASP A 59 -10.18 14.30 -15.90
N SER A 60 -9.70 13.56 -14.90
CA SER A 60 -9.45 14.08 -13.55
C SER A 60 -8.47 15.27 -13.57
N LYS A 61 -8.71 16.24 -12.69
CA LYS A 61 -7.93 17.48 -12.54
C LYS A 61 -7.33 17.57 -11.14
N LEU A 62 -6.27 18.36 -11.04
CA LEU A 62 -5.70 18.75 -9.75
C LEU A 62 -6.45 19.97 -9.18
N PRO A 63 -6.59 20.08 -7.85
CA PRO A 63 -6.26 19.05 -6.86
C PRO A 63 -7.19 17.83 -6.98
N TYR A 64 -6.62 16.64 -6.83
CA TYR A 64 -7.38 15.39 -6.90
C TYR A 64 -8.19 15.16 -5.63
N GLY A 65 -9.42 14.68 -5.78
CA GLY A 65 -10.36 14.43 -4.70
C GLY A 65 -11.07 13.09 -4.79
N ALA A 66 -11.84 12.76 -3.75
CA ALA A 66 -12.57 11.50 -3.64
C ALA A 66 -13.62 11.31 -4.75
N GLU A 67 -14.15 12.41 -5.28
CA GLU A 67 -15.10 12.45 -6.38
C GLU A 67 -14.51 12.01 -7.73
N GLN A 68 -13.18 12.01 -7.84
CA GLN A 68 -12.42 11.68 -9.04
C GLN A 68 -11.92 10.23 -9.05
N ILE A 69 -12.38 9.41 -8.10
CA ILE A 69 -11.97 8.02 -7.93
C ILE A 69 -13.07 7.08 -8.41
N THR A 70 -12.69 6.04 -9.13
CA THR A 70 -13.51 4.85 -9.40
C THR A 70 -13.11 3.74 -8.43
N LYS A 71 -14.08 3.27 -7.63
CA LYS A 71 -13.93 2.09 -6.78
C LYS A 71 -14.26 0.84 -7.57
N ILE A 72 -13.32 -0.10 -7.64
CA ILE A 72 -13.47 -1.36 -8.37
C ILE A 72 -13.35 -2.49 -7.34
N SER A 73 -14.38 -3.34 -7.27
CA SER A 73 -14.36 -4.55 -6.44
C SER A 73 -14.45 -5.78 -7.32
N VAL A 74 -13.52 -6.72 -7.12
CA VAL A 74 -13.39 -7.92 -7.91
C VAL A 74 -13.36 -9.14 -6.98
N ARG A 75 -13.95 -10.25 -7.45
CA ARG A 75 -13.91 -11.56 -6.78
C ARG A 75 -13.12 -12.53 -7.64
N GLY A 76 -12.20 -13.23 -7.00
CA GLY A 76 -11.17 -14.04 -7.63
C GLY A 76 -11.60 -15.49 -7.87
N PRO A 77 -10.65 -16.44 -7.91
CA PRO A 77 -9.26 -16.27 -7.46
C PRO A 77 -8.40 -15.40 -8.39
N PHE A 78 -7.43 -14.69 -7.80
CA PHE A 78 -6.42 -13.91 -8.51
C PHE A 78 -5.01 -14.26 -8.04
N GLU A 79 -4.05 -14.25 -8.95
CA GLU A 79 -2.62 -14.21 -8.61
C GLU A 79 -2.21 -12.76 -8.30
N VAL A 80 -1.52 -12.54 -7.19
CA VAL A 80 -0.89 -11.26 -6.86
C VAL A 80 0.46 -11.24 -7.56
N LEU A 81 0.51 -10.51 -8.68
CA LEU A 81 1.73 -10.41 -9.51
C LEU A 81 2.75 -9.49 -8.86
N THR A 82 2.28 -8.40 -8.25
CA THR A 82 3.04 -7.55 -7.35
C THR A 82 2.09 -6.78 -6.44
N MET A 83 2.49 -6.59 -5.19
CA MET A 83 1.95 -5.58 -4.29
C MET A 83 3.12 -4.82 -3.66
N GLU A 84 3.09 -3.49 -3.81
CA GLU A 84 4.14 -2.60 -3.33
C GLU A 84 3.51 -1.41 -2.63
N GLY A 85 4.25 -0.75 -1.75
CA GLY A 85 3.73 0.39 -1.03
C GLY A 85 4.59 0.87 0.11
N ASN A 86 4.04 1.81 0.87
CA ASN A 86 4.65 2.32 2.08
C ASN A 86 3.62 2.49 3.18
N ILE A 87 4.08 2.35 4.42
CA ILE A 87 3.33 2.67 5.62
C ILE A 87 4.10 3.79 6.31
N LEU A 88 3.49 4.98 6.36
CA LEU A 88 4.12 6.18 6.91
C LEU A 88 3.19 6.86 7.92
N PRO A 89 3.74 7.54 8.94
CA PRO A 89 2.94 8.25 9.92
C PRO A 89 2.28 9.49 9.31
N SER A 90 1.09 9.80 9.79
CA SER A 90 0.34 11.02 9.53
C SER A 90 -0.32 11.42 10.83
N SER A 91 0.23 12.44 11.50
CA SER A 91 -0.20 12.86 12.83
C SER A 91 -0.17 11.68 13.83
N ASP A 92 -1.33 11.23 14.29
CA ASP A 92 -1.51 10.20 15.32
C ASP A 92 -1.63 8.77 14.78
N ARG A 93 -1.74 8.60 13.46
CA ARG A 93 -1.97 7.30 12.82
C ARG A 93 -0.92 6.95 11.78
N LEU A 94 -0.87 5.67 11.42
CA LEU A 94 -0.13 5.21 10.25
C LEU A 94 -1.07 5.17 9.04
N ILE A 95 -0.57 5.56 7.87
CA ILE A 95 -1.29 5.50 6.60
C ILE A 95 -0.57 4.52 5.70
N GLN A 96 -1.32 3.51 5.27
CA GLN A 96 -0.92 2.58 4.22
C GLN A 96 -1.20 3.20 2.85
N HIS A 97 -0.23 3.11 1.96
CA HIS A 97 -0.39 3.46 0.56
C HIS A 97 0.13 2.30 -0.27
N LEU A 98 -0.80 1.45 -0.68
CA LEU A 98 -0.53 0.17 -1.33
C LEU A 98 -1.07 0.19 -2.75
N HIS A 99 -0.30 -0.34 -3.69
CA HIS A 99 -0.74 -0.59 -5.06
C HIS A 99 -0.57 -2.07 -5.37
N VAL A 100 -1.44 -2.61 -6.23
CA VAL A 100 -1.42 -4.03 -6.58
C VAL A 100 -1.68 -4.24 -8.07
N ALA A 101 -1.06 -5.27 -8.64
CA ALA A 101 -1.43 -5.86 -9.92
C ALA A 101 -1.84 -7.33 -9.70
N LEU A 102 -3.00 -7.70 -10.24
CA LEU A 102 -3.64 -8.99 -10.07
C LEU A 102 -3.83 -9.67 -11.43
N GLY A 103 -3.36 -10.91 -11.55
CA GLY A 103 -3.58 -11.78 -12.69
C GLY A 103 -4.89 -12.55 -12.55
N THR A 104 -5.76 -12.44 -13.55
CA THR A 104 -6.99 -13.24 -13.66
C THR A 104 -6.69 -14.61 -14.28
N HIS A 105 -7.61 -15.56 -14.11
CA HIS A 105 -7.47 -16.93 -14.67
C HIS A 105 -7.32 -16.98 -16.19
N ASP A 106 -7.75 -15.94 -16.91
CA ASP A 106 -7.63 -15.81 -18.37
C ASP A 106 -6.48 -14.89 -18.81
N GLY A 107 -5.56 -14.56 -17.90
CA GLY A 107 -4.33 -13.82 -18.20
C GLY A 107 -4.50 -12.31 -18.33
N ARG A 108 -5.67 -11.75 -18.02
CA ARG A 108 -5.82 -10.29 -17.89
C ARG A 108 -5.19 -9.82 -16.60
N VAL A 109 -4.76 -8.56 -16.61
CA VAL A 109 -4.24 -7.89 -15.41
C VAL A 109 -5.20 -6.79 -15.00
N VAL A 110 -5.59 -6.81 -13.73
CA VAL A 110 -6.40 -5.76 -13.09
C VAL A 110 -5.66 -5.25 -11.86
N GLY A 111 -5.85 -3.99 -11.49
CA GLY A 111 -5.11 -3.43 -10.36
C GLY A 111 -5.36 -1.95 -10.16
N GLY A 112 -4.78 -1.43 -9.08
CA GLY A 112 -4.95 -0.03 -8.68
C GLY A 112 -4.40 0.22 -7.29
N HIS A 113 -4.83 1.34 -6.69
CA HIS A 113 -4.55 1.65 -5.29
C HIS A 113 -5.39 0.74 -4.40
N LEU A 114 -4.74 -0.18 -3.68
CA LEU A 114 -5.40 -1.22 -2.90
C LEU A 114 -6.09 -0.62 -1.67
N GLU A 115 -7.39 -0.89 -1.54
CA GLU A 115 -8.15 -0.57 -0.34
C GLU A 115 -8.28 -1.79 0.58
N ARG A 116 -8.66 -2.93 0.01
CA ARG A 116 -8.93 -4.17 0.75
C ARG A 116 -8.59 -5.37 -0.11
N ALA A 117 -8.06 -6.42 0.51
CA ALA A 117 -7.92 -7.73 -0.10
C ALA A 117 -7.95 -8.82 0.96
N THR A 118 -8.38 -10.01 0.56
CA THR A 118 -8.38 -11.21 1.39
C THR A 118 -7.49 -12.26 0.76
N VAL A 119 -6.55 -12.81 1.54
CA VAL A 119 -5.63 -13.85 1.07
C VAL A 119 -6.41 -15.12 0.71
N TYR A 120 -6.12 -15.69 -0.47
CA TYR A 120 -6.70 -16.96 -0.89
C TYR A 120 -5.85 -18.14 -0.43
N THR A 121 -4.61 -18.28 -0.91
CA THR A 121 -3.70 -19.38 -0.52
C THR A 121 -2.55 -18.91 0.36
N THR A 122 -1.87 -17.83 -0.05
CA THR A 122 -0.71 -17.27 0.64
C THR A 122 -0.47 -15.85 0.13
N LEU A 123 0.17 -15.01 0.95
CA LEU A 123 0.80 -13.78 0.50
C LEU A 123 2.19 -13.72 1.16
N GLU A 124 3.23 -13.74 0.35
CA GLU A 124 4.62 -13.64 0.77
C GLU A 124 5.05 -12.19 0.63
N LEU A 125 5.45 -11.58 1.75
CA LEU A 125 5.68 -10.15 1.89
C LEU A 125 7.11 -9.88 2.33
N PHE A 126 7.79 -8.97 1.64
CA PHE A 126 9.08 -8.41 2.04
C PHE A 126 8.87 -6.99 2.56
N LEU A 127 9.04 -6.80 3.87
CA LEU A 127 8.78 -5.54 4.56
C LEU A 127 10.08 -4.97 5.15
N ALA A 128 10.49 -3.80 4.70
CA ALA A 128 11.67 -3.12 5.23
C ALA A 128 11.29 -1.95 6.14
N GLU A 129 11.90 -1.87 7.32
CA GLU A 129 11.83 -0.67 8.16
C GLU A 129 12.54 0.48 7.45
N ILE A 130 11.96 1.69 7.47
CA ILE A 130 12.60 2.88 6.93
C ILE A 130 13.25 3.65 8.09
N LYS A 131 14.59 3.60 8.16
CA LYS A 131 15.40 4.38 9.10
C LYS A 131 16.11 5.56 8.42
N GLY A 132 16.53 6.54 9.24
CA GLY A 132 17.29 7.70 8.76
C GLY A 132 16.47 8.80 8.09
N CYS A 133 15.13 8.70 8.11
CA CYS A 133 14.23 9.71 7.56
C CYS A 133 12.98 9.90 8.41
N ASN A 134 12.56 11.16 8.57
CA ASN A 134 11.41 11.54 9.40
C ASN A 134 10.18 11.91 8.56
N VAL A 135 10.10 11.46 7.30
CA VAL A 135 8.94 11.76 6.46
C VAL A 135 7.62 11.34 7.10
N GLU A 136 6.60 12.14 6.83
CA GLU A 136 5.21 11.94 7.25
C GLU A 136 4.30 12.14 6.04
N LYS A 137 3.08 11.65 6.14
CA LYS A 137 2.01 11.86 5.17
C LYS A 137 1.14 13.03 5.66
N ARG A 138 0.83 13.99 4.78
CA ARG A 138 -0.01 15.17 5.08
C ARG A 138 -0.82 15.60 3.85
N ASP A 139 -1.95 16.26 4.08
CA ASP A 139 -2.76 16.82 3.00
C ASP A 139 -1.95 17.77 2.11
N ASP A 140 -2.19 17.70 0.81
CA ASP A 140 -1.56 18.55 -0.17
C ASP A 140 -2.59 19.34 -0.99
N LYS A 141 -2.48 20.68 -0.97
CA LYS A 141 -3.41 21.57 -1.66
C LYS A 141 -3.18 21.65 -3.17
N ILE A 142 -2.00 21.25 -3.64
CA ILE A 142 -1.64 21.31 -5.07
C ILE A 142 -2.04 19.99 -5.73
N ALA A 143 -1.57 18.87 -5.17
CA ALA A 143 -1.88 17.55 -5.70
C ALA A 143 -3.27 17.06 -5.29
N GLY A 144 -3.80 17.51 -4.15
CA GLY A 144 -4.89 16.81 -3.48
C GLY A 144 -4.39 15.55 -2.76
N GLY A 145 -5.29 14.94 -1.99
CA GLY A 145 -4.99 13.76 -1.18
C GLY A 145 -3.84 13.97 -0.18
N ILE A 146 -3.25 12.85 0.26
CA ILE A 146 -2.24 12.82 1.32
C ILE A 146 -0.88 12.43 0.73
N GLN A 147 0.08 13.35 0.80
CA GLN A 147 1.40 13.22 0.18
C GLN A 147 2.53 13.19 1.22
N ILE A 148 3.69 12.67 0.81
CA ILE A 148 4.90 12.63 1.63
C ILE A 148 5.43 14.06 1.83
N LYS A 149 5.67 14.45 3.09
CA LYS A 149 6.26 15.72 3.52
C LYS A 149 7.30 15.48 4.61
N LEU A 150 8.19 16.45 4.83
CA LEU A 150 8.96 16.50 6.07
C LEU A 150 8.05 16.99 7.21
N PRO A 151 8.34 16.64 8.47
CA PRO A 151 7.62 17.19 9.61
C PRO A 151 7.73 18.72 9.60
N ILE A 152 6.65 19.41 9.97
CA ILE A 152 6.75 20.84 10.31
C ILE A 152 7.49 20.91 11.66
N LYS A 153 8.56 21.70 11.70
CA LYS A 153 9.29 22.02 12.94
C LYS A 153 8.44 22.87 13.86
#